data_AF-D3BNM2-F1
#
_entry.id   AF-D3BNM2-F1
#
_cell.length_a   1.000
_cell.length_b   1.000
_cell.length_c   1.000
_cell.angle_alpha   90.00
_cell.angle_beta   90.00
_cell.angle_gamma   90.00
#
_symmetry.space_group_name_H-M   'P 1'
#
loop_
_entity.id
_entity.type
_entity.pdbx_description
1 polymer ?
#
loop_
_entity_poly.entity_id
_entity_poly.type
_entity_poly.pdbx_seq_one_letter_code
_entity_poly.pdbx_strand_id
1 'polypeptide(L)'
;MFGIKNRSSIILTSRQSMTEQQLYLESIECDPTKASSYFNLANILSNGESITLNDGQSMTKQQLFLKSIECDPTDSSSYFNLAMTLSKCDPTDSDSYFNLATTLSRGESITFNDGQSMTEQQLYLKVIEYDPTYSYSYNSLANTLSSGESITLKNGQSMTEQQLYLKSIECDPTDSDSYFNLATTLSIGESITLNDGQSMTKQQLYLKSIEYDPIDSSSYVNLATTLSIGESITLNDGRSITERQLYLTAIEYDPCNSNSYYNFALLLSKDESITLNDGQSMTKQQLYLKVIECDPTYSYSYNSLANTLSIGESITLNDGQSMTKQQLYLKSIEFNPTNSNSYNNLANTLSSGESITLNNGRSMTQQQLYLKAIECDPTKAGSYFNLANTLSIGESITLNDGQSMTEQQLYLKSIEYDPTHSLSYYDLARTLSIGESITLNDGQSMTKQQLYLKSIECDPTYSCSYHNLAGILSKDESITLNNGQSITKQQLYLKAIECDPTNSYSFFDIATTLSLYETIPLQNGVRMTKQQLLLESLRLNDKQRLAYKYIGLTLLNNKQTITLPNGEQMTRRQLLQKARE
;
A
#
# COMPACT_ATOMS: atom_id res chain seq x y z
N MET A 1 2.58 -60.59 -36.63
CA MET A 1 1.91 -59.80 -37.70
C MET A 1 0.89 -58.89 -37.03
N PHE A 2 0.75 -57.67 -37.54
CA PHE A 2 0.33 -56.42 -36.87
C PHE A 2 1.44 -55.84 -35.98
N GLY A 3 2.04 -54.67 -36.24
CA GLY A 3 1.79 -53.64 -37.24
C GLY A 3 1.94 -52.27 -36.58
N ILE A 4 3.15 -51.71 -36.55
CA ILE A 4 3.35 -50.28 -36.23
C ILE A 4 3.41 -49.56 -37.58
N LYS A 5 2.34 -48.84 -37.88
CA LYS A 5 2.19 -47.97 -39.04
C LYS A 5 2.99 -46.68 -38.85
N ASN A 6 3.78 -46.35 -39.88
CA ASN A 6 4.20 -45.02 -40.35
C ASN A 6 4.44 -43.91 -39.31
N ARG A 7 5.73 -43.67 -39.00
CA ARG A 7 6.22 -42.31 -38.73
C ARG A 7 6.61 -41.65 -40.06
N SER A 8 6.18 -40.40 -40.20
CA SER A 8 6.20 -39.54 -41.38
C SER A 8 7.56 -39.52 -42.09
N SER A 9 7.61 -39.86 -43.38
CA SER A 9 8.77 -39.59 -44.25
C SER A 9 8.42 -38.47 -45.22
N ILE A 10 9.30 -37.47 -45.33
CA ILE A 10 9.17 -36.36 -46.29
C ILE A 10 10.19 -36.60 -47.41
N ILE A 11 9.74 -36.52 -48.66
CA ILE A 11 10.61 -36.68 -49.83
C ILE A 11 11.26 -35.33 -50.13
N LEU A 12 12.52 -35.18 -49.75
CA LEU A 12 13.37 -34.12 -50.27
C LEU A 12 13.97 -34.58 -51.61
N THR A 13 13.98 -33.69 -52.59
CA THR A 13 14.33 -33.96 -53.99
C THR A 13 15.64 -34.74 -54.13
N SER A 14 15.55 -35.88 -54.83
CA SER A 14 16.58 -36.90 -55.09
C SER A 14 16.74 -38.02 -54.04
N ARG A 15 15.85 -39.02 -54.15
CA ARG A 15 16.14 -40.46 -53.98
C ARG A 15 16.70 -41.01 -52.66
N GLN A 16 16.52 -40.35 -51.52
CA GLN A 16 16.47 -41.05 -50.22
C GLN A 16 15.35 -40.47 -49.35
N SER A 17 14.43 -41.32 -48.90
CA SER A 17 13.47 -40.93 -47.86
C SER A 17 14.23 -40.84 -46.55
N MET A 18 14.38 -39.64 -46.01
CA MET A 18 14.97 -39.45 -44.70
C MET A 18 13.93 -39.61 -43.60
N THR A 19 14.34 -40.25 -42.51
CA THR A 19 13.53 -40.31 -41.28
C THR A 19 13.64 -39.00 -40.52
N GLU A 20 12.67 -38.73 -39.65
CA GLU A 20 12.70 -37.58 -38.72
C GLU A 20 14.02 -37.51 -37.92
N GLN A 21 14.54 -38.65 -37.47
CA GLN A 21 15.84 -38.75 -36.80
C GLN A 21 16.99 -38.25 -37.69
N GLN A 22 17.02 -38.67 -38.96
CA GLN A 22 18.08 -38.27 -39.88
C GLN A 22 18.01 -36.76 -40.18
N LEU A 23 16.80 -36.18 -40.23
CA LEU A 23 16.63 -34.74 -40.40
C LEU A 23 17.18 -33.94 -39.22
N TYR A 24 16.97 -34.40 -37.98
CA TYR A 24 17.56 -33.72 -36.82
C TYR A 24 19.09 -33.88 -36.77
N LEU A 25 19.63 -35.03 -37.19
CA LEU A 25 21.09 -35.23 -37.30
C LEU A 25 21.71 -34.31 -38.37
N GLU A 26 21.10 -34.18 -39.55
CA GLU A 26 21.55 -33.23 -40.57
C GLU A 26 21.41 -31.76 -40.10
N SER A 27 20.35 -31.45 -39.35
CA SER A 27 20.14 -30.12 -38.78
C SER A 27 21.27 -29.76 -37.80
N ILE A 28 21.71 -30.71 -36.96
CA ILE A 28 22.85 -30.55 -36.04
C ILE A 28 24.17 -30.39 -36.82
N GLU A 29 24.36 -31.12 -37.91
CA GLU A 29 25.54 -30.96 -38.77
C GLU A 29 25.59 -29.59 -39.45
N CYS A 30 24.44 -29.07 -39.88
CA CYS A 30 24.33 -27.75 -40.50
C CYS A 30 24.52 -26.61 -39.49
N ASP A 31 23.98 -26.75 -38.27
CA ASP A 31 24.09 -25.78 -37.19
C ASP A 31 24.23 -26.48 -35.82
N PRO A 32 25.48 -26.69 -35.36
CA PRO A 32 25.76 -27.31 -34.06
C PRO A 32 25.35 -26.46 -32.85
N THR A 33 24.86 -25.24 -33.05
CA THR A 33 24.38 -24.36 -31.97
C THR A 33 22.85 -24.33 -31.89
N LYS A 34 22.16 -25.10 -32.73
CA LYS A 34 20.70 -25.12 -32.79
C LYS A 34 20.09 -25.98 -31.67
N ALA A 35 19.76 -25.35 -30.54
CA ALA A 35 19.13 -26.01 -29.38
C ALA A 35 17.94 -26.91 -29.75
N SER A 36 16.99 -26.38 -30.56
CA SER A 36 15.81 -27.13 -30.99
C SER A 36 16.11 -28.46 -31.69
N SER A 37 17.26 -28.59 -32.36
CA SER A 37 17.66 -29.82 -33.04
C SER A 37 18.06 -30.91 -32.02
N TYR A 38 18.83 -30.55 -31.00
CA TYR A 38 19.18 -31.44 -29.90
C TYR A 38 17.96 -31.81 -29.06
N PHE A 39 17.09 -30.84 -28.74
CA PHE A 39 15.83 -31.05 -28.03
C PHE A 39 14.92 -32.09 -28.74
N ASN A 40 14.67 -31.89 -30.04
CA ASN A 40 13.80 -32.79 -30.77
C ASN A 40 14.43 -34.16 -31.03
N LEU A 41 15.76 -34.21 -31.23
CA LEU A 41 16.50 -35.47 -31.30
C LEU A 41 16.43 -36.25 -29.99
N ALA A 42 16.49 -35.58 -28.84
CA ALA A 42 16.31 -36.23 -27.53
C ALA A 42 14.90 -36.79 -27.35
N ASN A 43 13.86 -36.08 -27.83
CA ASN A 43 12.46 -36.50 -27.69
C ASN A 43 12.12 -37.76 -28.48
N ILE A 44 12.82 -38.03 -29.60
CA ILE A 44 12.57 -39.24 -30.39
C ILE A 44 13.24 -40.50 -29.82
N LEU A 45 14.21 -40.36 -28.91
CA LEU A 45 14.91 -41.47 -28.28
C LEU A 45 14.14 -42.06 -27.10
N SER A 46 14.27 -43.37 -26.93
CA SER A 46 13.80 -44.09 -25.74
C SER A 46 14.77 -43.87 -24.57
N ASN A 47 14.30 -44.06 -23.34
CA ASN A 47 15.17 -43.91 -22.17
C ASN A 47 16.24 -45.01 -22.13
N GLY A 48 17.51 -44.64 -21.89
CA GLY A 48 18.66 -45.55 -21.97
C GLY A 48 19.18 -45.81 -23.38
N GLU A 49 18.53 -45.25 -24.41
CA GLU A 49 19.01 -45.28 -25.79
C GLU A 49 20.07 -44.19 -25.99
N SER A 50 21.08 -44.50 -26.80
CA SER A 50 22.09 -43.54 -27.24
C SER A 50 22.10 -43.47 -28.76
N ILE A 51 22.44 -42.31 -29.28
CA ILE A 51 22.55 -42.05 -30.71
C ILE A 51 23.96 -41.55 -31.01
N THR A 52 24.49 -41.96 -32.15
CA THR A 52 25.79 -41.45 -32.63
C THR A 52 25.53 -40.28 -33.56
N LEU A 53 26.11 -39.12 -33.24
CA LEU A 53 26.11 -37.94 -34.11
C LEU A 53 27.03 -38.16 -35.32
N ASN A 54 26.92 -37.30 -36.34
CA ASN A 54 27.70 -37.41 -37.58
C ASN A 54 29.22 -37.20 -37.36
N ASP A 55 29.61 -36.58 -36.25
CA ASP A 55 31.01 -36.41 -35.82
C ASP A 55 31.59 -37.65 -35.10
N GLY A 56 30.78 -38.69 -34.90
CA GLY A 56 31.16 -39.93 -34.21
C GLY A 56 30.95 -39.93 -32.70
N GLN A 57 30.46 -38.83 -32.10
CA GLN A 57 30.13 -38.78 -30.68
C GLN A 57 28.83 -39.55 -30.38
N SER A 58 28.88 -40.51 -29.46
CA SER A 58 27.67 -41.16 -28.93
C SER A 58 27.11 -40.34 -27.77
N MET A 59 25.83 -39.98 -27.87
CA MET A 59 25.11 -39.20 -26.87
C MET A 59 23.87 -39.93 -26.39
N THR A 60 23.67 -39.96 -25.08
CA THR A 60 22.42 -40.41 -24.47
C THR A 60 21.33 -39.35 -24.59
N LYS A 61 20.07 -39.74 -24.36
CA LYS A 61 18.94 -38.81 -24.26
C LYS A 61 19.19 -37.66 -23.28
N GLN A 62 19.80 -37.92 -22.11
CA GLN A 62 20.14 -36.85 -21.16
C GLN A 62 21.18 -35.89 -21.72
N GLN A 63 22.23 -36.43 -22.34
CA GLN A 63 23.31 -35.62 -22.92
C GLN A 63 22.80 -34.73 -24.04
N LEU A 64 21.78 -35.16 -24.80
CA LEU A 64 21.15 -34.32 -25.82
C LEU A 64 20.34 -33.17 -25.24
N PHE A 65 19.56 -33.38 -24.16
CA PHE A 65 18.89 -32.25 -23.49
C PHE A 65 19.89 -31.30 -22.82
N LEU A 66 20.96 -31.82 -22.20
CA LEU A 66 22.06 -30.98 -21.67
C LEU A 66 22.71 -30.14 -22.77
N LYS A 67 22.92 -30.73 -23.96
CA LYS A 67 23.48 -29.99 -25.09
C LYS A 67 22.51 -28.96 -25.65
N SER A 68 21.21 -29.25 -25.63
CA SER A 68 20.16 -28.27 -25.96
C SER A 68 20.19 -27.06 -25.02
N ILE A 69 20.33 -27.30 -23.71
CA ILE A 69 20.48 -26.24 -22.69
C ILE A 69 21.78 -25.45 -22.87
N GLU A 70 22.88 -26.13 -23.20
CA GLU A 70 24.15 -25.46 -23.50
C GLU A 70 24.03 -24.50 -24.69
N CYS A 71 23.24 -24.88 -25.70
CA CYS A 71 22.96 -24.06 -26.88
C CYS A 71 21.95 -22.93 -26.62
N ASP A 72 20.95 -23.16 -25.76
CA ASP A 72 19.97 -22.16 -25.32
C ASP A 72 19.66 -22.32 -23.83
N PRO A 73 20.36 -21.59 -22.94
CA PRO A 73 20.16 -21.68 -21.50
C PRO A 73 18.79 -21.18 -21.03
N THR A 74 17.98 -20.59 -21.90
CA THR A 74 16.64 -20.07 -21.58
C THR A 74 15.52 -21.03 -21.99
N ASP A 75 15.83 -22.15 -22.66
CA ASP A 75 14.83 -23.13 -23.09
C ASP A 75 14.32 -23.99 -21.93
N SER A 76 13.25 -23.52 -21.28
CA SER A 76 12.57 -24.23 -20.19
C SER A 76 12.10 -25.63 -20.58
N SER A 77 11.80 -25.89 -21.86
CA SER A 77 11.36 -27.21 -22.32
C SER A 77 12.50 -28.24 -22.23
N SER A 78 13.74 -27.81 -22.49
CA SER A 78 14.91 -28.68 -22.39
C SER A 78 15.22 -29.04 -20.93
N TYR A 79 15.14 -28.08 -20.00
CA TYR A 79 15.25 -28.37 -18.56
C TYR A 79 14.13 -29.31 -18.08
N PHE A 80 12.89 -29.04 -18.49
CA PHE A 80 11.72 -29.87 -18.18
C PHE A 80 11.89 -31.32 -18.63
N ASN A 81 12.26 -31.53 -19.91
CA ASN A 81 12.39 -32.88 -20.45
C ASN A 81 13.65 -33.61 -19.97
N LEU A 82 14.71 -32.87 -19.62
CA LEU A 82 15.88 -33.43 -18.93
C LEU A 82 15.48 -33.97 -17.57
N ALA A 83 14.78 -33.17 -16.75
CA ALA A 83 14.31 -33.58 -15.43
C ALA A 83 13.35 -34.78 -15.51
N MET A 84 12.45 -34.81 -16.50
CA MET A 84 11.58 -35.97 -16.78
C MET A 84 12.36 -37.23 -17.21
N THR A 85 13.50 -37.07 -17.88
CA THR A 85 14.33 -38.19 -18.33
C THR A 85 15.16 -38.73 -17.17
N LEU A 86 15.72 -37.84 -16.34
CA LEU A 86 16.50 -38.18 -15.15
C LEU A 86 15.63 -38.89 -14.09
N SER A 87 14.45 -38.35 -13.77
CA SER A 87 13.45 -38.98 -12.88
C SER A 87 13.06 -40.41 -13.29
N LYS A 88 13.15 -40.76 -14.58
CA LYS A 88 12.87 -42.12 -15.07
C LYS A 88 14.07 -43.05 -15.10
N CYS A 89 15.28 -42.50 -15.16
CA CYS A 89 16.52 -43.28 -15.12
C CYS A 89 16.96 -43.59 -13.69
N ASP A 90 16.61 -42.73 -12.75
CA ASP A 90 16.64 -43.00 -11.32
C ASP A 90 15.37 -42.41 -10.66
N PRO A 91 14.38 -43.25 -10.28
CA PRO A 91 13.17 -42.78 -9.61
C PRO A 91 13.43 -42.26 -8.18
N THR A 92 14.68 -42.31 -7.71
CA THR A 92 15.12 -41.73 -6.42
C THR A 92 15.88 -40.42 -6.57
N ASP A 93 16.03 -39.91 -7.80
CA ASP A 93 16.69 -38.63 -8.06
C ASP A 93 15.83 -37.43 -7.59
N SER A 94 16.13 -36.96 -6.39
CA SER A 94 15.49 -35.84 -5.71
C SER A 94 15.60 -34.53 -6.49
N ASP A 95 16.73 -34.28 -7.16
CA ASP A 95 17.00 -33.02 -7.86
C ASP A 95 16.07 -32.85 -9.07
N SER A 96 15.76 -33.94 -9.76
CA SER A 96 14.81 -33.93 -10.88
C SER A 96 13.40 -33.55 -10.45
N TYR A 97 12.92 -34.08 -9.32
CA TYR A 97 11.60 -33.73 -8.79
C TYR A 97 11.56 -32.28 -8.30
N PHE A 98 12.62 -31.79 -7.68
CA PHE A 98 12.73 -30.41 -7.23
C PHE A 98 12.69 -29.44 -8.42
N ASN A 99 13.51 -29.70 -9.43
CA ASN A 99 13.54 -28.89 -10.65
C ASN A 99 12.17 -28.86 -11.33
N LEU A 100 11.49 -30.01 -11.45
CA LEU A 100 10.11 -30.04 -11.98
C LEU A 100 9.15 -29.18 -11.16
N ALA A 101 9.22 -29.25 -9.84
CA ALA A 101 8.37 -28.45 -8.95
C ALA A 101 8.56 -26.94 -9.20
N THR A 102 9.82 -26.48 -9.29
CA THR A 102 10.13 -25.06 -9.54
C THR A 102 9.67 -24.54 -10.90
N THR A 103 9.38 -25.42 -11.86
CA THR A 103 8.82 -25.01 -13.17
C THR A 103 7.31 -24.82 -13.17
N LEU A 104 6.60 -25.30 -12.13
CA LEU A 104 5.15 -25.23 -12.07
C LEU A 104 4.69 -23.92 -11.43
N SER A 105 3.65 -23.32 -12.00
CA SER A 105 2.92 -22.24 -11.36
C SER A 105 1.93 -22.78 -10.33
N ARG A 106 1.51 -21.94 -9.38
CA ARG A 106 0.53 -22.31 -8.36
C ARG A 106 -0.75 -22.88 -8.97
N GLY A 107 -1.07 -24.12 -8.62
CA GLY A 107 -2.27 -24.83 -9.12
C GLY A 107 -2.05 -25.60 -10.42
N GLU A 108 -0.87 -25.52 -11.03
CA GLU A 108 -0.49 -26.39 -12.14
C GLU A 108 -0.14 -27.81 -11.65
N SER A 109 -0.23 -28.74 -12.58
CA SER A 109 0.18 -30.12 -12.35
C SER A 109 0.83 -30.69 -13.59
N ILE A 110 1.78 -31.60 -13.40
CA ILE A 110 2.44 -32.31 -14.48
C ILE A 110 1.90 -33.73 -14.56
N THR A 111 1.50 -34.17 -15.76
CA THR A 111 1.09 -35.54 -16.02
C THR A 111 2.26 -36.36 -16.60
N PHE A 112 2.67 -37.40 -15.88
CA PHE A 112 3.68 -38.36 -16.30
C PHE A 112 3.12 -39.34 -17.35
N ASN A 113 4.01 -40.02 -18.08
CA ASN A 113 3.62 -40.93 -19.18
C ASN A 113 2.82 -42.17 -18.71
N ASP A 114 2.86 -42.49 -17.42
CA ASP A 114 2.04 -43.53 -16.80
C ASP A 114 0.61 -43.04 -16.46
N GLY A 115 0.32 -41.77 -16.74
CA GLY A 115 -0.98 -41.14 -16.49
C GLY A 115 -1.11 -40.53 -15.10
N GLN A 116 -0.09 -40.62 -14.23
CA GLN A 116 -0.12 -39.97 -12.93
C GLN A 116 0.05 -38.45 -13.09
N SER A 117 -0.81 -37.64 -12.47
CA SER A 117 -0.62 -36.19 -12.40
C SER A 117 -0.11 -35.79 -11.02
N MET A 118 0.90 -34.91 -10.95
CA MET A 118 1.45 -34.40 -9.70
C MET A 118 1.44 -32.88 -9.67
N THR A 119 0.99 -32.32 -8.56
CA THR A 119 1.11 -30.88 -8.26
C THR A 119 2.52 -30.53 -7.77
N GLU A 120 2.83 -29.24 -7.73
CA GLU A 120 4.07 -28.72 -7.13
C GLU A 120 4.32 -29.28 -5.71
N GLN A 121 3.31 -29.25 -4.83
CA GLN A 121 3.38 -29.81 -3.48
C GLN A 121 3.73 -31.31 -3.48
N GLN A 122 3.11 -32.07 -4.38
CA GLN A 122 3.36 -33.51 -4.48
C GLN A 122 4.77 -33.81 -4.99
N LEU A 123 5.34 -32.95 -5.81
CA LEU A 123 6.72 -33.03 -6.25
C LEU A 123 7.68 -32.74 -5.09
N TYR A 124 7.50 -31.66 -4.32
CA TYR A 124 8.34 -31.41 -3.12
C TYR A 124 8.23 -32.54 -2.09
N LEU A 125 7.04 -33.12 -1.89
CA LEU A 125 6.88 -34.30 -1.03
C LEU A 125 7.66 -35.51 -1.55
N LYS A 126 7.83 -35.67 -2.87
CA LYS A 126 8.70 -36.70 -3.45
C LYS A 126 10.17 -36.40 -3.20
N VAL A 127 10.58 -35.15 -3.32
CA VAL A 127 11.95 -34.75 -2.97
C VAL A 127 12.25 -35.13 -1.52
N ILE A 128 11.38 -34.76 -0.58
CA ILE A 128 11.51 -35.08 0.85
C ILE A 128 11.46 -36.59 1.12
N GLU A 129 10.71 -37.36 0.32
CA GLU A 129 10.66 -38.82 0.42
C GLU A 129 12.01 -39.47 0.10
N TYR A 130 12.71 -38.96 -0.91
CA TYR A 130 13.98 -39.52 -1.39
C TYR A 130 15.20 -38.92 -0.71
N ASP A 131 15.16 -37.61 -0.42
CA ASP A 131 16.14 -36.87 0.37
C ASP A 131 15.45 -36.09 1.51
N PRO A 132 15.25 -36.74 2.68
CA PRO A 132 14.67 -36.09 3.86
C PRO A 132 15.53 -34.99 4.47
N THR A 133 16.74 -34.77 3.96
CA THR A 133 17.67 -33.74 4.45
C THR A 133 17.77 -32.53 3.52
N TYR A 134 17.00 -32.50 2.43
CA TYR A 134 17.06 -31.42 1.46
C TYR A 134 16.24 -30.19 1.92
N SER A 135 16.94 -29.21 2.50
CA SER A 135 16.36 -27.99 3.09
C SER A 135 15.43 -27.25 2.13
N TYR A 136 15.89 -26.96 0.91
CA TYR A 136 15.13 -26.20 -0.09
C TYR A 136 13.74 -26.77 -0.38
N SER A 137 13.53 -28.09 -0.26
CA SER A 137 12.21 -28.68 -0.44
C SER A 137 11.27 -28.40 0.72
N TYR A 138 11.75 -28.34 1.95
CA TYR A 138 10.94 -27.93 3.09
C TYR A 138 10.58 -26.44 3.01
N ASN A 139 11.55 -25.57 2.67
CA ASN A 139 11.31 -24.14 2.44
C ASN A 139 10.28 -23.91 1.32
N SER A 140 10.51 -24.51 0.15
CA SER A 140 9.63 -24.35 -1.00
C SER A 140 8.24 -24.93 -0.75
N LEU A 141 8.15 -26.08 -0.07
CA LEU A 141 6.87 -26.66 0.31
C LEU A 141 6.09 -25.72 1.26
N ALA A 142 6.76 -25.08 2.21
CA ALA A 142 6.15 -24.11 3.11
C ALA A 142 5.57 -22.92 2.35
N ASN A 143 6.28 -22.39 1.35
CA ASN A 143 5.82 -21.29 0.49
C ASN A 143 4.53 -21.62 -0.29
N THR A 144 4.24 -22.91 -0.51
CA THR A 144 2.99 -23.32 -1.17
C THR A 144 1.77 -23.29 -0.25
N LEU A 145 1.98 -23.33 1.06
CA LEU A 145 0.90 -23.40 2.05
C LEU A 145 0.26 -22.03 2.26
N SER A 146 -1.04 -22.04 2.55
CA SER A 146 -1.75 -20.85 3.00
C SER A 146 -1.64 -20.72 4.52
N SER A 147 -1.74 -19.50 5.05
CA SER A 147 -1.72 -19.26 6.50
C SER A 147 -2.73 -20.15 7.23
N GLY A 148 -2.25 -20.95 8.18
CA GLY A 148 -3.06 -21.90 8.98
C GLY A 148 -3.30 -23.26 8.31
N GLU A 149 -2.79 -23.48 7.09
CA GLU A 149 -2.79 -24.77 6.44
C GLU A 149 -1.71 -25.70 7.03
N SER A 150 -1.91 -27.00 6.89
CA SER A 150 -0.92 -28.01 7.24
C SER A 150 -0.86 -29.09 6.17
N ILE A 151 0.32 -29.65 5.95
CA ILE A 151 0.53 -30.76 5.02
C ILE A 151 1.04 -31.99 5.75
N THR A 152 0.58 -33.17 5.32
CA THR A 152 1.00 -34.45 5.89
C THR A 152 2.13 -35.05 5.06
N LEU A 153 3.30 -35.25 5.68
CA LEU A 153 4.42 -35.96 5.09
C LEU A 153 4.14 -37.47 4.98
N LYS A 154 4.91 -38.18 4.16
CA LYS A 154 4.74 -39.63 3.96
C LYS A 154 4.91 -40.46 5.25
N ASN A 155 5.68 -39.96 6.21
CA ASN A 155 5.86 -40.58 7.53
C ASN A 155 4.64 -40.40 8.46
N GLY A 156 3.58 -39.72 8.01
CA GLY A 156 2.35 -39.45 8.76
C GLY A 156 2.39 -38.19 9.63
N GLN A 157 3.51 -37.46 9.66
CA GLN A 157 3.62 -36.21 10.39
C GLN A 157 2.90 -35.08 9.65
N SER A 158 1.97 -34.40 10.33
CA SER A 158 1.37 -33.16 9.83
C SER A 158 2.23 -31.97 10.25
N MET A 159 2.54 -31.08 9.31
CA MET A 159 3.39 -29.92 9.51
C MET A 159 2.73 -28.63 8.98
N THR A 160 2.81 -27.57 9.77
CA THR A 160 2.45 -26.20 9.35
C THR A 160 3.58 -25.53 8.57
N GLU A 161 3.31 -24.37 7.96
CA GLU A 161 4.34 -23.55 7.29
C GLU A 161 5.57 -23.27 8.18
N GLN A 162 5.34 -22.86 9.44
CA GLN A 162 6.41 -22.57 10.39
C GLN A 162 7.23 -23.81 10.73
N GLN A 163 6.57 -24.95 10.89
CA GLN A 163 7.25 -26.21 11.18
C GLN A 163 8.10 -26.67 9.99
N LEU A 164 7.66 -26.41 8.76
CA LEU A 164 8.44 -26.70 7.55
C LEU A 164 9.67 -25.78 7.46
N TYR A 165 9.56 -24.47 7.70
CA TYR A 165 10.74 -23.59 7.75
C TYR A 165 11.72 -23.99 8.85
N LEU A 166 11.22 -24.33 10.06
CA LEU A 166 12.05 -24.85 11.14
C LEU A 166 12.78 -26.14 10.73
N LYS A 167 12.09 -27.03 9.99
CA LYS A 167 12.71 -28.25 9.47
C LYS A 167 13.75 -27.95 8.38
N SER A 168 13.50 -26.96 7.54
CA SER A 168 14.49 -26.48 6.56
C SER A 168 15.76 -26.00 7.24
N ILE A 169 15.64 -25.19 8.30
CA ILE A 169 16.76 -24.70 9.13
C ILE A 169 17.46 -25.86 9.86
N GLU A 170 16.72 -26.91 10.27
CA GLU A 170 17.32 -28.11 10.85
C GLU A 170 18.21 -28.85 9.85
N CYS A 171 17.75 -28.94 8.61
CA CYS A 171 18.43 -29.60 7.51
C CYS A 171 19.65 -28.79 7.03
N ASP A 172 19.50 -27.47 6.92
CA ASP A 172 20.57 -26.53 6.59
C ASP A 172 20.49 -25.27 7.49
N PRO A 173 21.31 -25.19 8.55
CA PRO A 173 21.33 -24.02 9.44
C PRO A 173 21.85 -22.73 8.81
N THR A 174 22.32 -22.76 7.56
CA THR A 174 22.84 -21.61 6.81
C THR A 174 21.90 -21.13 5.71
N ASP A 175 20.71 -21.74 5.58
CA ASP A 175 19.69 -21.33 4.61
C ASP A 175 19.04 -20.00 5.01
N SER A 176 19.51 -18.91 4.40
CA SER A 176 19.02 -17.53 4.62
C SER A 176 17.53 -17.39 4.31
N ASP A 177 17.05 -17.98 3.22
CA ASP A 177 15.66 -17.90 2.78
C ASP A 177 14.72 -18.51 3.81
N SER A 178 15.14 -19.56 4.51
CA SER A 178 14.34 -20.15 5.59
C SER A 178 14.22 -19.26 6.81
N TYR A 179 15.28 -18.54 7.19
CA TYR A 179 15.18 -17.53 8.25
C TYR A 179 14.31 -16.35 7.82
N PHE A 180 14.48 -15.86 6.59
CA PHE A 180 13.68 -14.78 6.02
C PHE A 180 12.19 -15.15 5.98
N ASN A 181 11.84 -16.29 5.39
CA ASN A 181 10.46 -16.74 5.26
C ASN A 181 9.85 -17.10 6.61
N LEU A 182 10.61 -17.64 7.57
CA LEU A 182 10.11 -17.83 8.93
C LEU A 182 9.75 -16.50 9.59
N ALA A 183 10.58 -15.47 9.40
CA ALA A 183 10.33 -14.14 9.94
C ALA A 183 9.05 -13.49 9.38
N THR A 184 8.73 -13.73 8.10
CA THR A 184 7.52 -13.18 7.48
C THR A 184 6.24 -13.76 8.11
N THR A 185 6.28 -14.99 8.64
CA THR A 185 5.15 -15.61 9.36
C THR A 185 4.86 -15.01 10.73
N LEU A 186 5.82 -14.30 11.33
CA LEU A 186 5.68 -13.75 12.68
C LEU A 186 5.09 -12.34 12.66
N SER A 187 4.29 -12.02 13.66
CA SER A 187 3.87 -10.64 13.96
C SER A 187 5.01 -9.88 14.65
N ILE A 188 4.94 -8.54 14.63
CA ILE A 188 5.91 -7.70 15.36
C ILE A 188 5.80 -8.00 16.86
N GLY A 189 6.93 -8.31 17.50
CA GLY A 189 7.00 -8.66 18.91
C GLY A 189 6.79 -10.15 19.22
N GLU A 190 6.42 -10.97 18.23
CA GLU A 190 6.40 -12.42 18.38
C GLU A 190 7.80 -13.04 18.31
N SER A 191 7.93 -14.21 18.92
CA SER A 191 9.14 -15.02 18.92
C SER A 191 8.82 -16.48 18.65
N ILE A 192 9.75 -17.18 18.03
CA ILE A 192 9.66 -18.61 17.77
C ILE A 192 10.89 -19.34 18.31
N THR A 193 10.70 -20.56 18.80
CA THR A 193 11.80 -21.40 19.29
C THR A 193 12.31 -22.28 18.15
N LEU A 194 13.61 -22.17 17.84
CA LEU A 194 14.32 -23.04 16.92
C LEU A 194 14.52 -24.45 17.49
N ASN A 195 14.89 -25.40 16.64
CA ASN A 195 15.12 -26.79 17.04
C ASN A 195 16.29 -26.99 18.02
N ASP A 196 17.23 -26.03 18.09
CA ASP A 196 18.32 -26.02 19.07
C ASP A 196 17.90 -25.42 20.43
N GLY A 197 16.64 -25.00 20.56
CA GLY A 197 16.07 -24.41 21.78
C GLY A 197 16.23 -22.88 21.89
N GLN A 198 16.87 -22.21 20.93
CA GLN A 198 16.98 -20.76 20.92
C GLN A 198 15.64 -20.12 20.56
N SER A 199 15.19 -19.14 21.35
CA SER A 199 14.04 -18.31 21.01
C SER A 199 14.50 -17.09 20.21
N MET A 200 13.91 -16.87 19.04
CA MET A 200 14.25 -15.79 18.13
C MET A 200 13.03 -14.91 17.84
N THR A 201 13.20 -13.60 17.93
CA THR A 201 12.21 -12.62 17.47
C THR A 201 12.24 -12.48 15.94
N LYS A 202 11.19 -11.87 15.37
CA LYS A 202 11.16 -11.50 13.95
C LYS A 202 12.41 -10.74 13.47
N GLN A 203 12.85 -9.76 14.25
CA GLN A 203 14.08 -8.99 13.96
C GLN A 203 15.32 -9.88 13.95
N GLN A 204 15.45 -10.79 14.92
CA GLN A 204 16.61 -11.67 15.01
C GLN A 204 16.65 -12.69 13.86
N LEU A 205 15.49 -13.14 13.37
CA LEU A 205 15.41 -14.00 12.18
C LEU A 205 15.88 -13.25 10.92
N TYR A 206 15.46 -12.00 10.70
CA TYR A 206 16.01 -11.19 9.59
C TYR A 206 17.51 -10.92 9.74
N LEU A 207 18.01 -10.70 10.96
CA LEU A 207 19.45 -10.58 11.20
C LEU A 207 20.21 -11.86 10.87
N LYS A 208 19.61 -13.04 11.12
CA LYS A 208 20.18 -14.34 10.70
C LYS A 208 20.16 -14.52 9.19
N SER A 209 19.08 -14.11 8.52
CA SER A 209 19.02 -14.09 7.06
C SER A 209 20.17 -13.24 6.48
N ILE A 210 20.36 -12.02 6.99
CA ILE A 210 21.48 -11.13 6.59
C ILE A 210 22.85 -11.72 6.96
N GLU A 211 22.96 -12.51 8.02
CA GLU A 211 24.21 -13.18 8.39
C GLU A 211 24.68 -14.16 7.30
N TYR A 212 23.73 -14.92 6.76
CA TYR A 212 24.00 -15.99 5.81
C TYR A 212 23.94 -15.52 4.35
N ASP A 213 23.12 -14.51 4.06
CA ASP A 213 23.15 -13.76 2.80
C ASP A 213 23.22 -12.23 3.05
N PRO A 214 24.44 -11.67 3.17
CA PRO A 214 24.64 -10.25 3.41
C PRO A 214 24.26 -9.33 2.26
N ILE A 215 23.96 -9.86 1.06
CA ILE A 215 23.60 -9.06 -0.12
C ILE A 215 22.10 -9.13 -0.43
N ASP A 216 21.30 -9.92 0.30
CA ASP A 216 19.86 -9.95 0.12
C ASP A 216 19.20 -8.64 0.57
N SER A 217 18.89 -7.78 -0.40
CA SER A 217 18.18 -6.52 -0.19
C SER A 217 16.82 -6.70 0.50
N SER A 218 16.13 -7.82 0.29
CA SER A 218 14.80 -8.08 0.86
C SER A 218 14.85 -8.19 2.38
N SER A 219 15.87 -8.87 2.92
CA SER A 219 16.08 -8.97 4.36
C SER A 219 16.32 -7.61 5.02
N TYR A 220 17.09 -6.72 4.38
CA TYR A 220 17.29 -5.35 4.87
C TYR A 220 16.00 -4.53 4.85
N VAL A 221 15.22 -4.60 3.76
CA VAL A 221 13.93 -3.91 3.65
C VAL A 221 12.97 -4.38 4.73
N ASN A 222 12.81 -5.69 4.88
CA ASN A 222 11.86 -6.24 5.83
C ASN A 222 12.30 -5.98 7.28
N LEU A 223 13.60 -6.04 7.56
CA LEU A 223 14.13 -5.63 8.86
C LEU A 223 13.80 -4.15 9.15
N ALA A 224 13.96 -3.25 8.17
CA ALA A 224 13.63 -1.84 8.32
C ALA A 224 12.16 -1.63 8.69
N THR A 225 11.24 -2.39 8.09
CA THR A 225 9.80 -2.31 8.41
C THR A 225 9.44 -2.74 9.82
N THR A 226 10.35 -3.43 10.54
CA THR A 226 10.13 -3.81 11.94
C THR A 226 10.59 -2.76 12.95
N LEU A 227 11.34 -1.74 12.51
CA LEU A 227 11.86 -0.70 13.40
C LEU A 227 10.84 0.42 13.57
N SER A 228 10.76 0.93 14.80
CA SER A 228 10.02 2.15 15.08
C SER A 228 10.82 3.39 14.65
N ILE A 229 10.13 4.51 14.42
CA ILE A 229 10.77 5.78 14.05
C ILE A 229 11.80 6.18 15.11
N GLY A 230 13.06 6.36 14.68
CA GLY A 230 14.18 6.71 15.55
C GLY A 230 14.82 5.53 16.29
N GLU A 231 14.34 4.31 16.10
CA GLU A 231 14.98 3.09 16.59
C GLU A 231 16.22 2.75 15.76
N SER A 232 17.17 2.06 16.40
CA SER A 232 18.34 1.48 15.73
C SER A 232 18.52 0.04 16.18
N ILE A 233 18.98 -0.81 15.27
CA ILE A 233 19.33 -2.20 15.55
C ILE A 233 20.83 -2.42 15.33
N THR A 234 21.42 -3.41 16.01
CA THR A 234 22.84 -3.76 15.82
C THR A 234 22.95 -4.95 14.87
N LEU A 235 23.71 -4.78 13.78
CA LEU A 235 24.03 -5.86 12.84
C LEU A 235 25.07 -6.83 13.45
N ASN A 236 25.26 -7.99 12.83
CA ASN A 236 26.20 -9.01 13.30
C ASN A 236 27.67 -8.53 13.30
N ASP A 237 28.01 -7.52 12.50
CA ASP A 237 29.32 -6.86 12.48
C ASP A 237 29.50 -5.78 13.57
N GLY A 238 28.50 -5.59 14.43
CA GLY A 238 28.51 -4.63 15.53
C GLY A 238 28.10 -3.21 15.15
N ARG A 239 27.76 -2.93 13.87
CA ARG A 239 27.28 -1.62 13.45
C ARG A 239 25.84 -1.39 13.94
N SER A 240 25.60 -0.25 14.57
CA SER A 240 24.25 0.25 14.86
C SER A 240 23.69 0.94 13.63
N ILE A 241 22.51 0.50 13.16
CA ILE A 241 21.88 0.92 11.92
C ILE A 241 20.42 1.29 12.15
N THR A 242 19.96 2.36 11.51
CA THR A 242 18.58 2.88 11.55
C THR A 242 17.75 2.36 10.38
N GLU A 243 16.42 2.55 10.44
CA GLU A 243 15.50 2.22 9.33
C GLU A 243 15.94 2.83 7.98
N ARG A 244 16.40 4.08 7.99
CA ARG A 244 16.82 4.80 6.77
C ARG A 244 18.09 4.21 6.18
N GLN A 245 19.03 3.84 7.04
CA GLN A 245 20.29 3.23 6.61
C GLN A 245 20.08 1.80 6.11
N LEU A 246 19.11 1.06 6.66
CA LEU A 246 18.71 -0.25 6.13
C LEU A 246 18.15 -0.11 4.70
N TYR A 247 17.28 0.87 4.43
CA TYR A 247 16.81 1.13 3.06
C TYR A 247 17.93 1.56 2.11
N LEU A 248 18.87 2.42 2.55
CA LEU A 248 20.04 2.77 1.75
C LEU A 248 20.91 1.55 1.42
N THR A 249 21.11 0.66 2.40
CA THR A 249 21.88 -0.57 2.21
C THR A 249 21.18 -1.52 1.24
N ALA A 250 19.86 -1.66 1.35
CA ALA A 250 19.07 -2.45 0.41
C ALA A 250 19.18 -1.92 -1.03
N ILE A 251 19.12 -0.60 -1.22
CA ILE A 251 19.31 0.06 -2.53
C ILE A 251 20.74 -0.13 -3.06
N GLU A 252 21.75 -0.18 -2.19
CA GLU A 252 23.13 -0.44 -2.60
C GLU A 252 23.30 -1.84 -3.17
N TYR A 253 22.70 -2.85 -2.54
CA TYR A 253 22.78 -4.23 -3.00
C TYR A 253 21.85 -4.53 -4.19
N ASP A 254 20.68 -3.91 -4.23
CA ASP A 254 19.76 -3.97 -5.36
C ASP A 254 19.26 -2.56 -5.73
N PRO A 255 19.94 -1.91 -6.69
CA PRO A 255 19.56 -0.58 -7.19
C PRO A 255 18.17 -0.50 -7.83
N CYS A 256 17.53 -1.65 -8.09
CA CYS A 256 16.18 -1.76 -8.64
C CYS A 256 15.15 -2.31 -7.62
N ASN A 257 15.46 -2.32 -6.32
CA ASN A 257 14.52 -2.77 -5.30
C ASN A 257 13.38 -1.75 -5.08
N SER A 258 12.25 -1.95 -5.76
CA SER A 258 11.05 -1.09 -5.68
C SER A 258 10.53 -0.88 -4.26
N ASN A 259 10.55 -1.90 -3.41
CA ASN A 259 10.06 -1.80 -2.04
C ASN A 259 10.93 -0.87 -1.18
N SER A 260 12.26 -0.88 -1.39
CA SER A 260 13.19 0.00 -0.70
C SER A 260 12.89 1.47 -1.00
N TYR A 261 12.82 1.84 -2.29
CA TYR A 261 12.51 3.21 -2.68
C TYR A 261 11.12 3.65 -2.22
N TYR A 262 10.12 2.77 -2.35
CA TYR A 262 8.74 3.07 -1.94
C TYR A 262 8.63 3.32 -0.43
N ASN A 263 9.15 2.40 0.39
CA ASN A 263 9.08 2.51 1.84
C ASN A 263 9.92 3.68 2.35
N PHE A 264 11.09 3.94 1.75
CA PHE A 264 11.88 5.10 2.11
C PHE A 264 11.14 6.41 1.76
N ALA A 265 10.49 6.49 0.59
CA ALA A 265 9.68 7.66 0.23
C ALA A 265 8.54 7.93 1.23
N LEU A 266 7.95 6.88 1.82
CA LEU A 266 6.92 7.03 2.84
C LEU A 266 7.44 7.73 4.11
N LEU A 267 8.71 7.51 4.47
CA LEU A 267 9.37 8.15 5.63
C LEU A 267 9.69 9.64 5.42
N LEU A 268 9.79 10.09 4.17
CA LEU A 268 10.17 11.47 3.88
C LEU A 268 9.00 12.43 4.06
N SER A 269 9.29 13.58 4.67
CA SER A 269 8.40 14.74 4.61
C SER A 269 8.40 15.37 3.20
N LYS A 270 7.43 16.24 2.91
CA LYS A 270 7.20 16.77 1.55
C LYS A 270 8.45 17.45 0.95
N ASP A 271 9.19 18.20 1.75
CA ASP A 271 10.33 19.01 1.31
C ASP A 271 11.68 18.36 1.63
N GLU A 272 11.68 17.12 2.12
CA GLU A 272 12.88 16.37 2.45
C GLU A 272 13.46 15.67 1.22
N SER A 273 14.78 15.54 1.22
CA SER A 273 15.53 14.75 0.24
C SER A 273 16.55 13.88 0.95
N ILE A 274 16.92 12.79 0.29
CA ILE A 274 17.96 11.88 0.74
C ILE A 274 19.13 11.94 -0.23
N THR A 275 20.31 11.50 0.23
CA THR A 275 21.47 11.29 -0.63
C THR A 275 21.75 9.80 -0.69
N LEU A 276 21.77 9.24 -1.90
CA LEU A 276 22.18 7.85 -2.14
C LEU A 276 23.71 7.71 -2.01
N ASN A 277 24.18 6.46 -1.94
CA ASN A 277 25.62 6.17 -1.76
C ASN A 277 26.49 6.62 -2.95
N ASP A 278 25.89 6.79 -4.14
CA ASP A 278 26.54 7.36 -5.33
C ASP A 278 26.60 8.90 -5.32
N GLY A 279 26.06 9.54 -4.28
CA GLY A 279 26.00 11.00 -4.12
C GLY A 279 24.77 11.65 -4.76
N GLN A 280 23.88 10.90 -5.40
CA GLN A 280 22.66 11.44 -5.98
C GLN A 280 21.67 11.87 -4.88
N SER A 281 21.21 13.12 -4.96
CA SER A 281 20.13 13.61 -4.11
C SER A 281 18.76 13.28 -4.71
N MET A 282 17.87 12.68 -3.93
CA MET A 282 16.52 12.30 -4.35
C MET A 282 15.44 12.86 -3.43
N THR A 283 14.43 13.52 -4.01
CA THR A 283 13.20 13.93 -3.32
C THR A 283 12.22 12.77 -3.20
N LYS A 284 11.18 12.93 -2.37
CA LYS A 284 10.06 11.97 -2.26
C LYS A 284 9.45 11.60 -3.62
N GLN A 285 9.26 12.57 -4.51
CA GLN A 285 8.72 12.33 -5.86
C GLN A 285 9.69 11.51 -6.72
N GLN A 286 10.98 11.81 -6.66
CA GLN A 286 12.00 11.10 -7.42
C GLN A 286 12.12 9.64 -6.96
N LEU A 287 11.94 9.37 -5.66
CA LEU A 287 11.89 7.99 -5.16
C LEU A 287 10.70 7.22 -5.74
N TYR A 288 9.49 7.78 -5.75
CA TYR A 288 8.34 7.14 -6.39
C TYR A 288 8.52 6.94 -7.91
N LEU A 289 9.14 7.89 -8.60
CA LEU A 289 9.50 7.72 -10.01
C LEU A 289 10.49 6.57 -10.20
N LYS A 290 11.47 6.41 -9.30
CA LYS A 290 12.42 5.29 -9.35
C LYS A 290 11.73 3.94 -9.10
N VAL A 291 10.76 3.88 -8.20
CA VAL A 291 9.90 2.68 -8.04
C VAL A 291 9.23 2.31 -9.37
N ILE A 292 8.67 3.28 -10.08
CA ILE A 292 8.00 3.05 -11.38
C ILE A 292 9.00 2.66 -12.47
N GLU A 293 10.24 3.16 -12.41
CA GLU A 293 11.33 2.73 -13.30
C GLU A 293 11.65 1.25 -13.12
N CYS A 294 11.73 0.80 -11.87
CA CYS A 294 12.16 -0.55 -11.51
C CYS A 294 11.01 -1.56 -11.63
N ASP A 295 9.80 -1.16 -11.26
CA ASP A 295 8.55 -1.89 -11.46
C ASP A 295 7.46 -0.96 -12.02
N PRO A 296 7.29 -0.94 -13.36
CA PRO A 296 6.27 -0.12 -14.02
C PRO A 296 4.84 -0.44 -13.64
N THR A 297 4.59 -1.58 -12.98
CA THR A 297 3.27 -2.05 -12.55
C THR A 297 2.97 -1.78 -11.07
N TYR A 298 3.90 -1.16 -10.33
CA TYR A 298 3.76 -0.90 -8.89
C TYR A 298 2.69 0.15 -8.58
N SER A 299 1.42 -0.28 -8.49
CA SER A 299 0.24 0.59 -8.35
C SER A 299 0.35 1.62 -7.22
N TYR A 300 0.86 1.23 -6.05
CA TYR A 300 0.98 2.11 -4.88
C TYR A 300 1.89 3.31 -5.13
N SER A 301 2.89 3.19 -6.01
CA SER A 301 3.77 4.30 -6.36
C SER A 301 3.03 5.35 -7.17
N TYR A 302 2.22 4.95 -8.16
CA TYR A 302 1.38 5.88 -8.92
C TYR A 302 0.40 6.64 -8.03
N ASN A 303 -0.30 5.95 -7.12
CA ASN A 303 -1.19 6.59 -6.15
C ASN A 303 -0.45 7.56 -5.21
N SER A 304 0.71 7.16 -4.71
CA SER A 304 1.49 7.99 -3.78
C SER A 304 2.14 9.18 -4.48
N LEU A 305 2.60 9.00 -5.72
CA LEU A 305 3.08 10.08 -6.57
C LEU A 305 1.97 11.09 -6.85
N ALA A 306 0.76 10.63 -7.20
CA ALA A 306 -0.40 11.51 -7.37
C ALA A 306 -0.72 12.33 -6.12
N ASN A 307 -0.59 11.73 -4.93
CA ASN A 307 -0.79 12.42 -3.65
C ASN A 307 0.20 13.57 -3.43
N THR A 308 1.41 13.50 -4.02
CA THR A 308 2.40 14.58 -3.91
C THR A 308 2.06 15.79 -4.78
N LEU A 309 1.25 15.61 -5.82
CA LEU A 309 0.90 16.65 -6.79
C LEU A 309 -0.26 17.51 -6.30
N SER A 310 -0.23 18.79 -6.66
CA SER A 310 -1.35 19.71 -6.50
C SER A 310 -2.42 19.47 -7.58
N ILE A 311 -3.64 19.97 -7.37
CA ILE A 311 -4.69 19.92 -8.39
C ILE A 311 -4.24 20.74 -9.61
N GLY A 312 -4.29 20.14 -10.80
CA GLY A 312 -3.84 20.76 -12.06
C GLY A 312 -2.35 20.62 -12.37
N GLU A 313 -1.56 20.05 -11.45
CA GLU A 313 -0.16 19.74 -11.69
C GLU A 313 0.01 18.43 -12.48
N SER A 314 1.12 18.34 -13.22
CA SER A 314 1.53 17.14 -13.94
C SER A 314 2.99 16.83 -13.69
N ILE A 315 3.34 15.55 -13.77
CA ILE A 315 4.71 15.07 -13.67
C ILE A 315 5.10 14.25 -14.90
N THR A 316 6.35 14.34 -15.31
CA THR A 316 6.89 13.53 -16.42
C THR A 316 7.49 12.24 -15.87
N LEU A 317 7.01 11.10 -16.37
CA LEU A 317 7.58 9.79 -16.09
C LEU A 317 8.90 9.57 -16.85
N ASN A 318 9.64 8.53 -16.49
CA ASN A 318 10.94 8.21 -17.10
C ASN A 318 10.85 7.85 -18.59
N ASP A 319 9.68 7.41 -19.06
CA ASP A 319 9.40 7.16 -20.48
C ASP A 319 9.05 8.43 -21.28
N GLY A 320 9.05 9.60 -20.63
CA GLY A 320 8.73 10.89 -21.22
C GLY A 320 7.24 11.24 -21.21
N GLN A 321 6.36 10.36 -20.71
CA GLN A 321 4.93 10.67 -20.61
C GLN A 321 4.65 11.66 -19.48
N SER A 322 4.00 12.78 -19.81
CA SER A 322 3.48 13.71 -18.81
C SER A 322 2.10 13.27 -18.32
N MET A 323 1.97 13.01 -17.02
CA MET A 323 0.73 12.56 -16.39
C MET A 323 0.23 13.57 -15.37
N THR A 324 -1.06 13.86 -15.39
CA THR A 324 -1.75 14.63 -14.35
C THR A 324 -2.00 13.77 -13.11
N LYS A 325 -2.34 14.42 -11.99
CA LYS A 325 -2.78 13.74 -10.76
C LYS A 325 -3.87 12.69 -11.00
N GLN A 326 -4.90 13.00 -11.79
CA GLN A 326 -5.99 12.06 -12.10
C GLN A 326 -5.50 10.87 -12.94
N GLN A 327 -4.64 11.13 -13.94
CA GLN A 327 -4.10 10.07 -14.78
C GLN A 327 -3.23 9.08 -13.99
N LEU A 328 -2.49 9.56 -12.98
CA LEU A 328 -1.73 8.69 -12.07
C LEU A 328 -2.66 7.81 -11.22
N TYR A 329 -3.76 8.33 -10.67
CA TYR A 329 -4.73 7.48 -9.96
C TYR A 329 -5.38 6.44 -10.89
N LEU A 330 -5.70 6.82 -12.14
CA LEU A 330 -6.22 5.89 -13.14
C LEU A 330 -5.22 4.77 -13.47
N LYS A 331 -3.92 5.09 -13.58
CA LYS A 331 -2.86 4.07 -13.75
C LYS A 331 -2.72 3.15 -12.53
N SER A 332 -2.81 3.70 -11.32
CA SER A 332 -2.84 2.88 -10.10
C SER A 332 -4.00 1.88 -10.12
N ILE A 333 -5.20 2.31 -10.53
CA ILE A 333 -6.40 1.45 -10.66
C ILE A 333 -6.24 0.43 -11.78
N GLU A 334 -5.59 0.77 -12.89
CA GLU A 334 -5.31 -0.16 -13.99
C GLU A 334 -4.44 -1.34 -13.52
N PHE A 335 -3.36 -1.05 -12.77
CA PHE A 335 -2.47 -2.08 -12.26
C PHE A 335 -3.01 -2.81 -11.03
N ASN A 336 -3.83 -2.14 -10.22
CA ASN A 336 -4.51 -2.75 -9.08
C ASN A 336 -5.98 -2.31 -9.01
N PRO A 337 -6.90 -3.06 -9.66
CA PRO A 337 -8.32 -2.75 -9.68
C PRO A 337 -9.04 -2.85 -8.32
N THR A 338 -8.37 -3.33 -7.28
CA THR A 338 -8.90 -3.42 -5.90
C THR A 338 -8.26 -2.38 -4.96
N ASN A 339 -7.49 -1.42 -5.49
CA ASN A 339 -6.87 -0.38 -4.66
C ASN A 339 -7.89 0.68 -4.20
N SER A 340 -8.48 0.47 -3.02
CA SER A 340 -9.46 1.38 -2.41
C SER A 340 -8.97 2.83 -2.30
N ASN A 341 -7.71 3.04 -1.90
CA ASN A 341 -7.12 4.38 -1.77
C ASN A 341 -7.14 5.14 -3.09
N SER A 342 -6.87 4.46 -4.20
CA SER A 342 -6.82 5.10 -5.52
C SER A 342 -8.20 5.58 -5.97
N TYR A 343 -9.24 4.77 -5.74
CA TYR A 343 -10.63 5.18 -5.99
C TYR A 343 -11.06 6.35 -5.12
N ASN A 344 -10.78 6.29 -3.81
CA ASN A 344 -11.10 7.36 -2.87
C ASN A 344 -10.39 8.68 -3.24
N ASN A 345 -9.10 8.61 -3.55
CA ASN A 345 -8.31 9.79 -3.87
C ASN A 345 -8.68 10.35 -5.25
N LEU A 346 -9.04 9.51 -6.22
CA LEU A 346 -9.57 9.96 -7.49
C LEU A 346 -10.89 10.72 -7.31
N ALA A 347 -11.80 10.20 -6.48
CA ALA A 347 -13.06 10.86 -6.16
C ALA A 347 -12.86 12.24 -5.50
N ASN A 348 -11.84 12.38 -4.64
CA ASN A 348 -11.45 13.65 -4.04
C ASN A 348 -10.98 14.70 -5.07
N THR A 349 -10.59 14.30 -6.27
CA THR A 349 -10.22 15.23 -7.34
C THR A 349 -11.40 15.77 -8.13
N LEU A 350 -12.58 15.15 -8.02
CA LEU A 350 -13.76 15.51 -8.79
C LEU A 350 -14.61 16.55 -8.07
N SER A 351 -15.16 17.48 -8.84
CA SER A 351 -16.19 18.40 -8.35
C SER A 351 -17.56 17.73 -8.30
N SER A 352 -18.48 18.29 -7.51
CA SER A 352 -19.87 17.80 -7.46
C SER A 352 -20.51 17.84 -8.86
N GLY A 353 -21.08 16.71 -9.29
CA GLY A 353 -21.67 16.53 -10.62
C GLY A 353 -20.68 16.15 -11.73
N GLU A 354 -19.38 16.11 -11.45
CA GLU A 354 -18.36 15.65 -12.40
C GLU A 354 -18.29 14.11 -12.45
N SER A 355 -17.89 13.58 -13.60
CA SER A 355 -17.61 12.15 -13.80
C SER A 355 -16.30 11.95 -14.54
N ILE A 356 -15.62 10.85 -14.26
CA ILE A 356 -14.39 10.45 -14.94
C ILE A 356 -14.53 9.07 -15.58
N THR A 357 -13.95 8.91 -16.76
CA THR A 357 -13.90 7.61 -17.46
C THR A 357 -12.67 6.83 -17.03
N LEU A 358 -12.89 5.63 -16.49
CA LEU A 358 -11.83 4.68 -16.18
C LEU A 358 -11.23 4.07 -17.46
N ASN A 359 -10.05 3.44 -17.34
CA ASN A 359 -9.36 2.83 -18.48
C ASN A 359 -10.14 1.67 -19.12
N ASN A 360 -11.11 1.08 -18.40
CA ASN A 360 -12.04 0.08 -18.93
C ASN A 360 -13.26 0.68 -19.67
N GLY A 361 -13.30 2.00 -19.86
CA GLY A 361 -14.38 2.72 -20.54
C GLY A 361 -15.59 3.06 -19.67
N ARG A 362 -15.64 2.63 -18.40
CA ARG A 362 -16.74 2.96 -17.49
C ARG A 362 -16.60 4.40 -16.98
N SER A 363 -17.62 5.24 -17.21
CA SER A 363 -17.74 6.54 -16.55
C SER A 363 -18.26 6.37 -15.12
N MET A 364 -17.63 7.05 -14.16
CA MET A 364 -18.01 7.02 -12.75
C MET A 364 -18.08 8.44 -12.17
N THR A 365 -19.13 8.72 -11.40
CA THR A 365 -19.25 9.94 -10.61
C THR A 365 -18.43 9.86 -9.32
N GLN A 366 -18.25 10.99 -8.63
CA GLN A 366 -17.61 11.04 -7.32
C GLN A 366 -18.19 10.03 -6.31
N GLN A 367 -19.51 9.97 -6.16
CA GLN A 367 -20.18 9.02 -5.27
C GLN A 367 -19.91 7.56 -5.65
N GLN A 368 -19.96 7.24 -6.95
CA GLN A 368 -19.69 5.89 -7.44
C GLN A 368 -18.25 5.45 -7.17
N LEU A 369 -17.29 6.38 -7.24
CA LEU A 369 -15.90 6.10 -6.88
C LEU A 369 -15.72 5.83 -5.38
N TYR A 370 -16.37 6.60 -4.49
CA TYR A 370 -16.36 6.28 -3.05
C TYR A 370 -17.03 4.94 -2.73
N LEU A 371 -18.16 4.63 -3.38
CA LEU A 371 -18.80 3.31 -3.25
C LEU A 371 -17.88 2.19 -3.73
N LYS A 372 -17.10 2.40 -4.79
CA LYS A 372 -16.12 1.42 -5.26
C LYS A 372 -14.93 1.29 -4.30
N ALA A 373 -14.48 2.39 -3.70
CA ALA A 373 -13.46 2.35 -2.64
C ALA A 373 -13.92 1.51 -1.44
N ILE A 374 -15.18 1.66 -1.01
CA ILE A 374 -15.81 0.85 0.05
C ILE A 374 -15.97 -0.62 -0.38
N GLU A 375 -16.29 -0.89 -1.65
CA GLU A 375 -16.34 -2.25 -2.18
C GLU A 375 -14.97 -2.95 -2.07
N CYS A 376 -13.91 -2.22 -2.41
CA CYS A 376 -12.54 -2.72 -2.40
C CYS A 376 -11.98 -2.88 -0.98
N ASP A 377 -12.35 -1.99 -0.06
CA ASP A 377 -12.00 -2.06 1.36
C ASP A 377 -13.19 -1.55 2.21
N PRO A 378 -14.01 -2.47 2.74
CA PRO A 378 -15.16 -2.12 3.58
C PRO A 378 -14.79 -1.48 4.91
N THR A 379 -13.51 -1.48 5.30
CA THR A 379 -13.03 -0.89 6.56
C THR A 379 -12.43 0.49 6.37
N LYS A 380 -12.47 1.06 5.15
CA LYS A 380 -11.89 2.36 4.85
C LYS A 380 -12.74 3.52 5.40
N ALA A 381 -12.49 3.92 6.65
CA ALA A 381 -13.18 5.02 7.34
C ALA A 381 -13.32 6.30 6.50
N GLY A 382 -12.22 6.74 5.87
CA GLY A 382 -12.19 7.95 5.05
C GLY A 382 -13.15 7.92 3.85
N SER A 383 -13.45 6.75 3.28
CA SER A 383 -14.39 6.64 2.16
C SER A 383 -15.84 6.80 2.58
N TYR A 384 -16.20 6.29 3.77
CA TYR A 384 -17.52 6.56 4.37
C TYR A 384 -17.69 8.04 4.71
N PHE A 385 -16.67 8.66 5.31
CA PHE A 385 -16.67 10.09 5.61
C PHE A 385 -16.82 10.95 4.35
N ASN A 386 -16.01 10.70 3.31
CA ASN A 386 -16.07 11.46 2.08
C ASN A 386 -17.40 11.23 1.34
N LEU A 387 -17.94 10.02 1.37
CA LEU A 387 -19.26 9.74 0.80
C LEU A 387 -20.37 10.50 1.53
N ALA A 388 -20.34 10.55 2.87
CA ALA A 388 -21.29 11.32 3.67
C ALA A 388 -21.30 12.79 3.27
N ASN A 389 -20.11 13.38 3.07
CA ASN A 389 -19.94 14.76 2.64
C ASN A 389 -20.47 15.07 1.23
N THR A 390 -20.81 14.05 0.43
CA THR A 390 -21.48 14.25 -0.87
C THR A 390 -23.01 14.31 -0.76
N LEU A 391 -23.59 13.87 0.35
CA LEU A 391 -25.04 13.78 0.50
C LEU A 391 -25.63 15.11 0.95
N SER A 392 -26.82 15.41 0.44
CA SER A 392 -27.65 16.51 0.94
C SER A 392 -28.37 16.10 2.22
N ILE A 393 -28.78 17.08 3.03
CA ILE A 393 -29.57 16.84 4.25
C ILE A 393 -30.85 16.06 3.89
N GLY A 394 -31.04 14.91 4.53
CA GLY A 394 -32.19 14.02 4.31
C GLY A 394 -32.06 13.08 3.11
N GLU A 395 -30.98 13.14 2.35
CA GLU A 395 -30.65 12.16 1.31
C GLU A 395 -30.13 10.86 1.93
N SER A 396 -30.33 9.75 1.21
CA SER A 396 -29.69 8.48 1.51
C SER A 396 -29.08 7.87 0.25
N ILE A 397 -28.05 7.05 0.44
CA ILE A 397 -27.39 6.31 -0.63
C ILE A 397 -27.37 4.83 -0.31
N THR A 398 -27.50 3.99 -1.34
CA THR A 398 -27.44 2.54 -1.20
C THR A 398 -26.01 2.06 -1.41
N LEU A 399 -25.45 1.37 -0.42
CA LEU A 399 -24.17 0.68 -0.50
C LEU A 399 -24.27 -0.59 -1.36
N ASN A 400 -23.13 -1.17 -1.72
CA ASN A 400 -23.08 -2.36 -2.57
C ASN A 400 -23.70 -3.61 -1.92
N ASP A 401 -23.81 -3.64 -0.59
CA ASP A 401 -24.48 -4.70 0.17
C ASP A 401 -26.02 -4.52 0.23
N GLY A 402 -26.55 -3.45 -0.40
CA GLY A 402 -27.97 -3.12 -0.43
C GLY A 402 -28.45 -2.25 0.73
N GLN A 403 -27.61 -1.92 1.71
CA GLN A 403 -28.01 -1.06 2.82
C GLN A 403 -28.15 0.40 2.38
N SER A 404 -29.29 1.01 2.66
CA SER A 404 -29.49 2.45 2.48
C SER A 404 -29.01 3.20 3.71
N MET A 405 -28.08 4.14 3.53
CA MET A 405 -27.47 4.92 4.60
C MET A 405 -27.66 6.42 4.39
N THR A 406 -27.98 7.13 5.46
CA THR A 406 -27.95 8.61 5.54
C THR A 406 -26.53 9.11 5.82
N GLU A 407 -26.31 10.43 5.73
CA GLU A 407 -25.03 11.05 6.12
C GLU A 407 -24.60 10.67 7.55
N GLN A 408 -25.53 10.64 8.51
CA GLN A 408 -25.26 10.29 9.90
C GLN A 408 -24.77 8.85 10.04
N GLN A 409 -25.41 7.91 9.34
CA GLN A 409 -25.04 6.50 9.38
C GLN A 409 -23.66 6.27 8.73
N LEU A 410 -23.33 7.04 7.69
CA LEU A 410 -22.00 7.01 7.08
C LEU A 410 -20.92 7.58 8.01
N TYR A 411 -21.17 8.70 8.70
CA TYR A 411 -20.21 9.20 9.71
C TYR A 411 -20.02 8.20 10.86
N LEU A 412 -21.10 7.56 11.33
CA LEU A 412 -21.02 6.49 12.34
C LEU A 412 -20.17 5.31 11.86
N LYS A 413 -20.32 4.87 10.61
CA LYS A 413 -19.46 3.84 10.01
C LYS A 413 -18.01 4.27 9.92
N SER A 414 -17.74 5.52 9.56
CA SER A 414 -16.38 6.06 9.60
C SER A 414 -15.78 6.01 11.01
N ILE A 415 -16.56 6.33 12.06
CA ILE A 415 -16.12 6.28 13.46
C ILE A 415 -15.91 4.84 13.93
N GLU A 416 -16.74 3.90 13.47
CA GLU A 416 -16.57 2.47 13.78
C GLU A 416 -15.22 1.94 13.30
N TYR A 417 -14.82 2.31 12.09
CA TYR A 417 -13.56 1.85 11.49
C TYR A 417 -12.34 2.68 11.89
N ASP A 418 -12.53 3.96 12.23
CA ASP A 418 -11.50 4.81 12.82
C ASP A 418 -12.10 5.64 13.98
N PRO A 419 -12.04 5.11 15.22
CA PRO A 419 -12.52 5.81 16.42
C PRO A 419 -11.74 7.07 16.78
N THR A 420 -10.65 7.37 16.05
CA THR A 420 -9.83 8.58 16.22
C THR A 420 -10.03 9.60 15.10
N HIS A 421 -10.97 9.37 14.17
CA HIS A 421 -11.21 10.28 13.07
C HIS A 421 -11.97 11.55 13.50
N SER A 422 -11.23 12.60 13.84
CA SER A 422 -11.75 13.88 14.36
C SER A 422 -12.85 14.50 13.48
N LEU A 423 -12.66 14.51 12.16
CA LEU A 423 -13.59 15.13 11.22
C LEU A 423 -14.97 14.44 11.21
N SER A 424 -15.01 13.11 11.36
CA SER A 424 -16.28 12.38 11.43
C SER A 424 -17.09 12.76 12.67
N TYR A 425 -16.45 12.92 13.82
CA TYR A 425 -17.13 13.40 15.03
C TYR A 425 -17.64 14.83 14.85
N TYR A 426 -16.83 15.71 14.25
CA TYR A 426 -17.20 17.09 13.99
C TYR A 426 -18.41 17.22 13.05
N ASP A 427 -18.37 16.52 11.92
CA ASP A 427 -19.45 16.59 10.92
C ASP A 427 -20.71 15.86 11.40
N LEU A 428 -20.57 14.75 12.14
CA LEU A 428 -21.70 14.14 12.84
C LEU A 428 -22.37 15.13 13.82
N ALA A 429 -21.58 15.86 14.60
CA ALA A 429 -22.13 16.88 15.51
C ALA A 429 -22.87 18.00 14.76
N ARG A 430 -22.42 18.37 13.56
CA ARG A 430 -23.09 19.38 12.72
C ARG A 430 -24.48 18.92 12.27
N THR A 431 -24.70 17.63 12.07
CA THR A 431 -26.01 17.06 11.70
C THR A 431 -27.05 17.12 12.83
N LEU A 432 -26.61 17.22 14.09
CA LEU A 432 -27.52 17.22 15.25
C LEU A 432 -28.00 18.63 15.62
N SER A 433 -29.21 18.71 16.15
CA SER A 433 -29.71 19.91 16.84
C SER A 433 -29.12 20.04 18.24
N ILE A 434 -29.21 21.24 18.83
CA ILE A 434 -28.78 21.45 20.22
C ILE A 434 -29.68 20.62 21.15
N GLY A 435 -29.07 19.81 22.02
CA GLY A 435 -29.77 18.93 22.95
C GLY A 435 -30.12 17.54 22.39
N GLU A 436 -29.95 17.32 21.09
CA GLU A 436 -30.05 15.98 20.50
C GLU A 436 -28.82 15.14 20.85
N SER A 437 -29.03 13.82 20.87
CA SER A 437 -28.00 12.81 21.07
C SER A 437 -28.12 11.72 20.02
N ILE A 438 -26.99 11.09 19.73
CA ILE A 438 -26.90 9.95 18.81
C ILE A 438 -26.16 8.82 19.50
N THR A 439 -26.56 7.58 19.21
CA THR A 439 -25.90 6.39 19.73
C THR A 439 -24.83 5.94 18.75
N LEU A 440 -23.59 5.84 19.23
CA LEU A 440 -22.46 5.26 18.50
C LEU A 440 -22.60 3.73 18.40
N ASN A 441 -21.81 3.11 17.53
CA ASN A 441 -21.85 1.66 17.30
C ASN A 441 -21.37 0.84 18.51
N ASP A 442 -20.64 1.45 19.45
CA ASP A 442 -20.26 0.85 20.73
C ASP A 442 -21.37 0.96 21.82
N GLY A 443 -22.51 1.56 21.47
CA GLY A 443 -23.65 1.77 22.36
C GLY A 443 -23.59 3.06 23.19
N GLN A 444 -22.52 3.85 23.10
CA GLN A 444 -22.43 5.13 23.81
C GLN A 444 -23.33 6.18 23.17
N SER A 445 -24.19 6.81 23.98
CA SER A 445 -24.98 7.96 23.54
C SER A 445 -24.20 9.25 23.74
N MET A 446 -24.02 10.02 22.67
CA MET A 446 -23.29 11.29 22.69
C MET A 446 -24.18 12.42 22.20
N THR A 447 -24.21 13.50 22.98
CA THR A 447 -24.81 14.78 22.58
C THR A 447 -23.93 15.51 21.56
N LYS A 448 -24.50 16.49 20.86
CA LYS A 448 -23.75 17.42 19.99
C LYS A 448 -22.50 18.01 20.66
N GLN A 449 -22.60 18.38 21.94
CA GLN A 449 -21.47 18.90 22.73
C GLN A 449 -20.37 17.86 22.90
N GLN A 450 -20.74 16.64 23.29
CA GLN A 450 -19.78 15.56 23.52
C GLN A 450 -19.08 15.15 22.22
N LEU A 451 -19.77 15.18 21.07
CA LEU A 451 -19.15 14.92 19.78
C LEU A 451 -18.08 15.97 19.42
N TYR A 452 -18.33 17.27 19.65
CA TYR A 452 -17.29 18.30 19.45
C TYR A 452 -16.11 18.12 20.41
N LEU A 453 -16.36 17.77 21.68
CA LEU A 453 -15.30 17.45 22.63
C LEU A 453 -14.46 16.25 22.18
N LYS A 454 -15.09 15.20 21.64
CA LYS A 454 -14.40 14.04 21.12
C LYS A 454 -13.60 14.35 19.86
N SER A 455 -14.11 15.21 18.98
CA SER A 455 -13.33 15.73 17.85
C SER A 455 -12.07 16.47 18.33
N ILE A 456 -12.17 17.32 19.35
CA ILE A 456 -11.00 18.01 19.95
C ILE A 456 -10.03 17.02 20.60
N GLU A 457 -10.52 15.96 21.23
CA GLU A 457 -9.67 14.90 21.77
C GLU A 457 -8.87 14.20 20.67
N CYS A 458 -9.53 13.91 19.55
CA CYS A 458 -8.93 13.23 18.41
C CYS A 458 -7.95 14.14 17.65
N ASP A 459 -8.26 15.43 17.50
CA ASP A 459 -7.37 16.45 16.93
C ASP A 459 -7.47 17.76 17.73
N PRO A 460 -6.54 18.00 18.66
CA PRO A 460 -6.49 19.23 19.46
C PRO A 460 -6.14 20.50 18.66
N THR A 461 -5.80 20.37 17.37
CA THR A 461 -5.46 21.50 16.49
C THR A 461 -6.62 21.91 15.58
N TYR A 462 -7.74 21.19 15.60
CA TYR A 462 -8.86 21.47 14.71
C TYR A 462 -9.73 22.64 15.18
N SER A 463 -9.43 23.84 14.66
CA SER A 463 -10.07 25.12 15.01
C SER A 463 -11.60 25.10 14.98
N CYS A 464 -12.19 24.48 13.95
CA CYS A 464 -13.63 24.44 13.74
C CYS A 464 -14.40 23.78 14.89
N SER A 465 -13.82 22.77 15.54
CA SER A 465 -14.46 22.09 16.68
C SER A 465 -14.53 22.99 17.90
N TYR A 466 -13.46 23.73 18.21
CA TYR A 466 -13.49 24.75 19.27
C TYR A 466 -14.49 25.86 18.99
N HIS A 467 -14.53 26.35 17.75
CA HIS A 467 -15.44 27.42 17.32
C HIS A 467 -16.91 26.99 17.47
N ASN A 468 -17.29 25.83 16.93
CA ASN A 468 -18.67 25.34 16.99
C ASN A 468 -19.08 24.91 18.41
N LEU A 469 -18.15 24.38 19.20
CA LEU A 469 -18.38 24.10 20.62
C LEU A 469 -18.66 25.39 21.40
N ALA A 470 -17.90 26.47 21.16
CA ALA A 470 -18.20 27.77 21.76
C ALA A 470 -19.60 28.30 21.34
N GLY A 471 -19.97 28.06 20.08
CA GLY A 471 -21.26 28.43 19.52
C GLY A 471 -22.46 27.85 20.28
N ILE A 472 -22.35 26.62 20.80
CA ILE A 472 -23.44 25.97 21.53
C ILE A 472 -23.52 26.37 23.02
N LEU A 473 -22.46 26.94 23.59
CA LEU A 473 -22.45 27.36 25.00
C LEU A 473 -23.19 28.68 25.22
N SER A 474 -23.83 28.82 26.38
CA SER A 474 -24.31 30.09 26.88
C SER A 474 -23.16 31.02 27.30
N LYS A 475 -23.41 32.32 27.42
CA LYS A 475 -22.35 33.33 27.68
C LYS A 475 -21.51 33.02 28.92
N ASP A 476 -22.16 32.61 30.00
CA ASP A 476 -21.55 32.38 31.31
C ASP A 476 -21.29 30.90 31.59
N GLU A 477 -21.44 30.05 30.57
CA GLU A 477 -21.25 28.61 30.69
C GLU A 477 -19.77 28.24 30.51
N SER A 478 -19.33 27.29 31.34
CA SER A 478 -18.02 26.67 31.26
C SER A 478 -18.18 25.16 31.17
N ILE A 479 -17.33 24.51 30.39
CA ILE A 479 -17.31 23.05 30.25
C ILE A 479 -15.94 22.52 30.64
N THR A 480 -15.86 21.22 30.93
CA THR A 480 -14.60 20.56 31.25
C THR A 480 -14.10 19.84 30.00
N LEU A 481 -12.88 20.17 29.56
CA LEU A 481 -12.16 19.42 28.53
C LEU A 481 -11.69 18.07 29.10
N ASN A 482 -11.34 17.13 28.23
CA ASN A 482 -10.93 15.78 28.64
C ASN A 482 -9.64 15.77 29.48
N ASN A 483 -8.82 16.81 29.41
CA ASN A 483 -7.66 17.02 30.28
C ASN A 483 -8.01 17.57 31.67
N GLY A 484 -9.30 17.69 32.01
CA GLY A 484 -9.80 18.22 33.28
C GLY A 484 -9.85 19.75 33.37
N GLN A 485 -9.41 20.47 32.33
CA GLN A 485 -9.41 21.93 32.32
C GLN A 485 -10.84 22.47 32.12
N SER A 486 -11.31 23.31 33.03
CA SER A 486 -12.52 24.11 32.81
C SER A 486 -12.22 25.21 31.81
N ILE A 487 -13.03 25.29 30.76
CA ILE A 487 -12.90 26.25 29.66
C ILE A 487 -14.22 26.99 29.44
N THR A 488 -14.14 28.31 29.29
CA THR A 488 -15.31 29.16 29.01
C THR A 488 -15.55 29.32 27.50
N LYS A 489 -16.74 29.80 27.12
CA LYS A 489 -17.04 30.19 25.73
C LYS A 489 -15.99 31.10 25.10
N GLN A 490 -15.52 32.12 25.83
CA GLN A 490 -14.47 33.03 25.35
C GLN A 490 -13.15 32.30 25.12
N GLN A 491 -12.75 31.44 26.04
CA GLN A 491 -11.50 30.67 25.93
C GLN A 491 -11.55 29.65 24.78
N LEU A 492 -12.71 29.07 24.48
CA LEU A 492 -12.89 28.22 23.31
C LEU A 492 -12.68 29.00 22.01
N TYR A 493 -13.25 30.20 21.87
CA TYR A 493 -12.98 31.04 20.69
C TYR A 493 -11.51 31.47 20.59
N LEU A 494 -10.85 31.76 21.72
CA LEU A 494 -9.40 32.03 21.72
C LEU A 494 -8.61 30.82 21.24
N LYS A 495 -8.96 29.61 21.68
CA LYS A 495 -8.35 28.35 21.22
C LYS A 495 -8.59 28.13 19.72
N ALA A 496 -9.78 28.45 19.21
CA ALA A 496 -10.05 28.40 17.78
C ALA A 496 -9.16 29.36 16.97
N ILE A 497 -8.94 30.59 17.47
CA ILE A 497 -8.04 31.59 16.85
C ILE A 497 -6.57 31.15 16.94
N GLU A 498 -6.16 30.53 18.04
CA GLU A 498 -4.82 29.95 18.21
C GLU A 498 -4.56 28.84 17.18
N CYS A 499 -5.54 27.95 16.99
CA CYS A 499 -5.45 26.85 16.03
C CYS A 499 -5.49 27.35 14.58
N ASP A 500 -6.33 28.35 14.28
CA ASP A 500 -6.41 28.99 12.97
C ASP A 500 -6.60 30.52 13.11
N PRO A 501 -5.52 31.31 13.00
CA PRO A 501 -5.58 32.76 13.11
C PRO A 501 -6.19 33.44 11.87
N THR A 502 -6.57 32.68 10.84
CA THR A 502 -7.21 33.19 9.62
C THR A 502 -8.74 33.08 9.66
N ASN A 503 -9.30 32.38 10.65
CA ASN A 503 -10.74 32.21 10.80
C ASN A 503 -11.43 33.50 11.27
N SER A 504 -11.98 34.27 10.32
CA SER A 504 -12.71 35.53 10.59
C SER A 504 -13.89 35.36 11.55
N TYR A 505 -14.58 34.21 11.52
CA TYR A 505 -15.77 34.00 12.35
C TYR A 505 -15.43 33.91 13.82
N SER A 506 -14.30 33.30 14.18
CA SER A 506 -13.87 33.23 15.59
C SER A 506 -13.57 34.61 16.18
N PHE A 507 -12.94 35.51 15.42
CA PHE A 507 -12.73 36.91 15.83
C PHE A 507 -14.04 37.68 15.99
N PHE A 508 -14.98 37.48 15.06
CA PHE A 508 -16.29 38.11 15.14
C PHE A 508 -17.07 37.61 16.36
N ASP A 509 -17.18 36.30 16.54
CA ASP A 509 -18.01 35.72 17.59
C ASP A 509 -17.44 35.98 18.98
N ILE A 510 -16.12 35.92 19.19
CA ILE A 510 -15.53 36.32 20.46
C ILE A 510 -15.83 37.80 20.78
N ALA A 511 -15.79 38.69 19.79
CA ALA A 511 -16.14 40.09 19.98
C ALA A 511 -17.61 40.27 20.39
N THR A 512 -18.52 39.43 19.91
CA THR A 512 -19.93 39.48 20.31
C THR A 512 -20.12 39.12 21.79
N THR A 513 -19.24 38.28 22.36
CA THR A 513 -19.29 37.92 23.79
C THR A 513 -18.86 39.07 24.72
N LEU A 514 -17.98 39.96 24.24
CA LEU A 514 -17.43 41.05 25.04
C LEU A 514 -18.44 42.17 25.26
N SER A 515 -18.41 42.76 26.45
CA SER A 515 -19.01 44.06 26.71
C SER A 515 -18.19 45.19 26.05
N LEU A 516 -18.78 46.38 25.90
CA LEU A 516 -18.22 47.46 25.08
C LEU A 516 -16.80 47.89 25.50
N TYR A 517 -16.50 47.85 26.81
CA TYR A 517 -15.23 48.31 27.39
C TYR A 517 -14.34 47.15 27.87
N GLU A 518 -14.78 45.91 27.65
CA GLU A 518 -14.00 44.73 28.01
C GLU A 518 -12.87 44.51 27.00
N THR A 519 -11.75 44.02 27.51
CA THR A 519 -10.60 43.65 26.70
C THR A 519 -10.22 42.22 27.02
N ILE A 520 -9.82 41.48 25.99
CA ILE A 520 -9.40 40.09 26.11
C ILE A 520 -7.97 39.93 25.61
N PRO A 521 -7.08 39.25 26.35
CA PRO A 521 -5.75 38.93 25.85
C PRO A 521 -5.83 37.82 24.79
N LEU A 522 -5.21 38.04 23.64
CA LEU A 522 -4.85 36.96 22.73
C LEU A 522 -3.61 36.22 23.27
N GLN A 523 -3.29 35.07 22.68
CA GLN A 523 -2.15 34.23 23.11
C GLN A 523 -0.79 34.96 23.03
N ASN A 524 -0.63 35.87 22.07
CA ASN A 524 0.57 36.72 21.94
C ASN A 524 0.66 37.83 23.02
N GLY A 525 -0.26 37.86 23.99
CA GLY A 525 -0.32 38.84 25.07
C GLY A 525 -0.98 40.17 24.69
N VAL A 526 -1.32 40.38 23.42
CA VAL A 526 -1.99 41.61 22.97
C VAL A 526 -3.44 41.60 23.47
N ARG A 527 -3.80 42.62 24.25
CA ARG A 527 -5.19 42.84 24.66
C ARG A 527 -5.95 43.52 23.55
N MET A 528 -7.02 42.89 23.08
CA MET A 528 -7.91 43.47 22.08
C MET A 528 -9.25 43.87 22.69
N THR A 529 -9.74 45.01 22.25
CA THR A 529 -11.11 45.49 22.50
C THR A 529 -12.10 44.79 21.56
N LYS A 530 -13.39 44.85 21.89
CA LYS A 530 -14.48 44.45 20.98
C LYS A 530 -14.34 45.07 19.59
N GLN A 531 -14.02 46.37 19.51
CA GLN A 531 -13.88 47.07 18.24
C GLN A 531 -12.70 46.55 17.42
N GLN A 532 -11.54 46.29 18.05
CA GLN A 532 -10.37 45.76 17.37
C GLN A 532 -10.59 44.33 16.84
N LEU A 533 -11.28 43.47 17.60
CA LEU A 533 -11.60 42.11 17.15
C LEU A 533 -12.54 42.12 15.93
N LEU A 534 -13.55 43.00 15.92
CA LEU A 534 -14.43 43.16 14.77
C LEU A 534 -13.71 43.74 13.53
N LEU A 535 -12.72 44.61 13.74
CA LEU A 535 -11.88 45.11 12.66
C LEU A 535 -11.00 43.98 12.09
N GLU A 536 -10.45 43.11 12.93
CA GLU A 536 -9.70 41.95 12.43
C GLU A 536 -10.56 40.94 11.69
N SER A 537 -11.80 40.72 12.15
CA SER A 537 -12.73 39.86 11.42
C SER A 537 -12.99 40.40 10.01
N LEU A 538 -13.11 41.73 9.84
CA LEU A 538 -13.23 42.38 8.52
C LEU A 538 -11.94 42.40 7.71
N ARG A 539 -10.77 42.43 8.35
CA ARG A 539 -9.48 42.34 7.63
C ARG A 539 -9.34 40.97 6.96
N LEU A 540 -9.79 39.92 7.65
CA LEU A 540 -9.78 38.55 7.16
C LEU A 540 -10.91 38.27 6.17
N ASN A 541 -12.10 38.85 6.41
CA ASN A 541 -13.27 38.67 5.56
C ASN A 541 -14.11 39.96 5.49
N ASP A 542 -13.85 40.77 4.46
CA ASP A 542 -14.52 42.05 4.24
C ASP A 542 -16.01 41.92 3.86
N LYS A 543 -16.47 40.71 3.52
CA LYS A 543 -17.88 40.38 3.22
C LYS A 543 -18.70 40.03 4.45
N GLN A 544 -18.09 40.01 5.65
CA GLN A 544 -18.79 39.67 6.89
C GLN A 544 -19.73 40.81 7.35
N ARG A 545 -20.92 40.89 6.74
CA ARG A 545 -21.90 41.99 6.89
C ARG A 545 -22.22 42.36 8.34
N LEU A 546 -22.36 41.36 9.22
CA LEU A 546 -22.67 41.60 10.62
C LEU A 546 -21.55 42.33 11.35
N ALA A 547 -20.29 42.15 10.97
CA ALA A 547 -19.17 42.86 11.60
C ALA A 547 -19.32 44.39 11.44
N TYR A 548 -19.69 44.88 10.24
CA TYR A 548 -20.00 46.30 10.03
C TYR A 548 -21.09 46.81 10.97
N LYS A 549 -22.18 46.04 11.13
CA LYS A 549 -23.26 46.39 12.07
C LYS A 549 -22.73 46.52 13.50
N TYR A 550 -21.98 45.53 13.98
CA TYR A 550 -21.46 45.53 15.35
C TYR A 550 -20.42 46.63 15.57
N ILE A 551 -19.56 46.94 14.58
CA ILE A 551 -18.64 48.08 14.64
C ILE A 551 -19.42 49.39 14.77
N GLY A 552 -20.47 49.58 13.95
CA GLY A 552 -21.32 50.77 14.05
C GLY A 552 -21.96 50.93 15.44
N LEU A 553 -22.27 49.83 16.12
CA LEU A 553 -22.79 49.84 17.50
C LEU A 553 -21.72 50.17 18.56
N THR A 554 -20.43 50.07 18.24
CA THR A 554 -19.35 50.52 19.14
C THR A 554 -19.12 52.03 19.12
N LEU A 555 -19.65 52.75 18.11
CA LEU A 555 -19.46 54.19 17.97
C LEU A 555 -20.42 54.97 18.89
N LEU A 556 -19.85 55.92 19.65
CA LEU A 556 -20.55 56.70 20.67
C LEU A 556 -21.63 57.61 20.08
N ASN A 557 -21.44 58.09 18.85
CA ASN A 557 -22.40 58.96 18.16
C ASN A 557 -22.28 58.87 16.64
N ASN A 558 -23.24 59.45 15.91
CA ASN A 558 -23.32 59.39 14.45
C ASN A 558 -22.24 60.20 13.71
N LYS A 559 -21.51 61.08 14.41
CA LYS A 559 -20.42 61.89 13.82
C LYS A 559 -19.05 61.22 13.95
N GLN A 560 -18.92 60.24 14.85
CA GLN A 560 -17.69 59.47 14.98
C GLN A 560 -17.48 58.61 13.74
N THR A 561 -16.26 58.65 13.21
CA THR A 561 -15.80 57.78 12.13
C THR A 561 -14.84 56.75 12.69
N ILE A 562 -14.77 55.60 12.01
CA ILE A 562 -13.74 54.58 12.22
C ILE A 562 -13.05 54.29 10.91
N THR A 563 -11.75 54.04 10.97
CA THR A 563 -10.97 53.59 9.81
C THR A 563 -11.05 52.07 9.74
N LEU A 564 -11.56 51.58 8.62
CA LEU A 564 -11.63 50.15 8.33
C LEU A 564 -10.26 49.60 7.88
N PRO A 565 -10.07 48.27 7.83
CA PRO A 565 -8.81 47.67 7.38
C PRO A 565 -8.41 48.04 5.94
N ASN A 566 -9.39 48.37 5.09
CA ASN A 566 -9.16 48.87 3.73
C ASN A 566 -8.80 50.37 3.66
N GLY A 567 -8.66 51.05 4.80
CA GLY A 567 -8.37 52.49 4.90
C GLY A 567 -9.59 53.41 4.78
N GLU A 568 -10.78 52.88 4.52
CA GLU A 568 -12.00 53.66 4.36
C GLU A 568 -12.50 54.19 5.72
N GLN A 569 -12.82 55.48 5.80
CA GLN A 569 -13.45 56.06 6.98
C GLN A 569 -14.97 56.00 6.87
N MET A 570 -15.61 55.31 7.81
CA MET A 570 -17.06 55.16 7.82
C MET A 570 -17.68 55.66 9.12
N THR A 571 -18.78 56.39 9.00
CA THR A 571 -19.67 56.75 10.12
C THR A 571 -20.56 55.58 10.50
N ARG A 572 -21.18 55.65 11.69
CA ARG A 572 -22.20 54.67 12.13
C ARG A 572 -23.30 54.43 11.09
N ARG A 573 -23.77 55.48 10.41
CA ARG A 573 -24.83 55.35 9.40
C ARG A 573 -24.36 54.57 8.17
N GLN A 574 -23.16 54.86 7.68
CA GLN A 574 -22.59 54.18 6.52
C GLN A 574 -22.29 52.70 6.84
N LEU A 575 -21.79 52.40 8.05
CA LEU A 575 -21.57 51.01 8.48
C LEU A 575 -22.87 50.20 8.54
N LEU A 576 -23.94 50.78 9.10
CA LEU A 576 -25.25 50.12 9.15
C LEU A 576 -25.89 49.94 7.78
N GLN A 577 -25.57 50.82 6.83
CA GLN A 577 -25.99 50.69 5.43
C GLN A 577 -25.23 49.53 4.75
N LYS A 578 -23.89 49.50 4.87
CA LYS A 578 -23.05 48.44 4.32
C LYS A 578 -23.37 47.05 4.89
N ALA A 579 -23.89 46.99 6.11
CA ALA A 579 -24.37 45.73 6.70
C ALA A 579 -25.69 45.20 6.07
N ARG A 580 -26.41 46.03 5.31
CA ARG A 580 -27.69 45.68 4.65
C ARG A 580 -27.52 45.35 3.16
N GLU A 581 -26.52 45.94 2.53
CA GLU A 581 -26.05 45.63 1.18
C GLU A 581 -25.43 44.23 1.15
#